data_AF-A0A7C4THZ3-F1
#
_entry.id   AF-A0A7C4THZ3-F1
#
_cell.length_a   1.000
_cell.length_b   1.000
_cell.length_c   1.000
_cell.angle_alpha   90.00
_cell.angle_beta   90.00
_cell.angle_gamma   90.00
#
_symmetry.space_group_name_H-M   'P 1'
#
loop_
_entity.id
_entity.type
_entity.pdbx_description
1 polymer ?
#
loop_
_entity_poly.entity_id
_entity_poly.type
_entity_poly.pdbx_seq_one_letter_code
_entity_poly.pdbx_strand_id
1 'polypeptide(L)'
;MNCLDVQERIVDLLLGEVDPQEKAIILDHLARCPLCAEDYQFLSECISVCSCPDIEEADETYWENFLISVHERIVSAKTKSPFPYRIVIPIAASAIGILGVLYFLFKFGNKEVARRVDTETQNDLYQEVYELTPEEQKEFIKMVNEKYFGE
;
A
#
# COMPACT_ATOMS: atom_id res chain seq x y z
N MET A 1 -47.98 -12.82 -44.25
CA MET A 1 -46.99 -11.95 -43.57
C MET A 1 -45.61 -12.44 -43.93
N ASN A 2 -44.70 -11.53 -44.31
CA ASN A 2 -43.32 -11.87 -44.64
C ASN A 2 -42.44 -11.85 -43.36
N CYS A 3 -41.18 -12.29 -43.45
CA CYS A 3 -40.31 -12.34 -42.27
C CYS A 3 -39.95 -10.96 -41.72
N LEU A 4 -39.82 -9.94 -42.58
CA LEU A 4 -39.51 -8.57 -42.15
C LEU A 4 -40.65 -8.00 -41.31
N ASP A 5 -41.90 -8.15 -41.77
CA ASP A 5 -43.07 -7.69 -41.04
C ASP A 5 -43.12 -8.35 -39.64
N VAL A 6 -42.82 -9.66 -39.57
CA VAL A 6 -42.82 -10.39 -38.28
C VAL A 6 -41.70 -9.89 -37.38
N GLN A 7 -40.48 -9.76 -37.90
CA GLN A 7 -39.32 -9.31 -37.13
C GLN A 7 -39.52 -7.91 -36.53
N GLU A 8 -40.15 -6.99 -37.26
CA GLU A 8 -40.51 -5.66 -36.74
C GLU A 8 -41.55 -5.72 -35.60
N ARG A 9 -42.39 -6.77 -35.57
CA ARG A 9 -43.52 -6.92 -34.64
C ARG A 9 -43.27 -7.92 -33.49
N ILE A 10 -42.15 -8.63 -33.47
CA ILE A 10 -41.87 -9.64 -32.42
C ILE A 10 -41.83 -8.99 -31.04
N VAL A 11 -41.25 -7.80 -30.90
CA VAL A 11 -41.16 -7.09 -29.61
C VAL A 11 -42.55 -6.67 -29.13
N ASP A 12 -43.35 -6.04 -30.01
CA ASP A 12 -44.74 -5.67 -29.72
C ASP A 12 -45.54 -6.91 -29.25
N LEU A 13 -45.33 -8.06 -29.91
CA LEU A 13 -46.00 -9.31 -29.57
C LEU A 13 -45.62 -9.78 -28.15
N LEU A 14 -44.34 -9.70 -27.78
CA LEU A 14 -43.84 -10.12 -26.47
C LEU A 14 -44.33 -9.19 -25.35
N LEU A 15 -44.46 -7.90 -25.62
CA LEU A 15 -45.01 -6.91 -24.69
C LEU A 15 -46.54 -6.94 -24.61
N GLY A 16 -47.21 -7.67 -25.50
CA GLY A 16 -48.67 -7.76 -25.55
C GLY A 16 -49.34 -6.53 -26.17
N GLU A 17 -48.61 -5.77 -26.99
CA GLU A 17 -49.06 -4.52 -27.61
C GLU A 17 -49.66 -4.73 -29.03
N VAL A 18 -49.69 -5.98 -29.50
CA VAL A 18 -50.26 -6.37 -30.80
C VAL A 18 -51.75 -6.69 -30.66
N ASP A 19 -52.56 -6.30 -31.65
CA ASP A 19 -53.97 -6.63 -31.66
C ASP A 19 -54.23 -8.15 -31.82
N PRO A 20 -55.39 -8.68 -31.40
CA PRO A 20 -55.66 -10.12 -31.44
C PRO A 20 -55.63 -10.75 -32.84
N GLN A 21 -55.97 -10.00 -33.89
CA GLN A 21 -55.98 -10.49 -35.27
C GLN A 21 -54.56 -10.56 -35.82
N GLU A 22 -53.77 -9.49 -35.64
CA GLU A 22 -52.35 -9.45 -36.03
C GLU A 22 -51.54 -10.50 -35.25
N LYS A 23 -51.82 -10.68 -33.94
CA LYS A 23 -51.22 -11.74 -33.12
C LYS A 23 -51.43 -13.13 -33.72
N ALA A 24 -52.65 -13.45 -34.17
CA ALA A 24 -52.92 -14.76 -34.76
C ALA A 24 -52.12 -14.99 -36.05
N ILE A 25 -51.96 -13.95 -36.86
CA ILE A 25 -51.18 -14.00 -38.12
C ILE A 25 -49.68 -14.18 -37.82
N ILE A 26 -49.14 -13.46 -36.83
CA ILE A 26 -47.73 -13.60 -36.43
C ILE A 26 -47.49 -15.00 -35.87
N LEU A 27 -48.36 -15.50 -34.99
CA LEU A 27 -48.22 -16.85 -34.43
C LEU A 27 -48.29 -17.95 -35.49
N ASP A 28 -49.16 -17.82 -36.50
CA ASP A 28 -49.19 -18.75 -37.65
C ASP A 28 -47.88 -18.71 -38.46
N HIS A 29 -47.27 -17.54 -38.63
CA HIS A 29 -45.96 -17.42 -39.27
C HIS A 29 -44.85 -18.07 -38.44
N LEU A 30 -44.79 -17.81 -37.13
CA LEU A 30 -43.82 -18.39 -36.21
C LEU A 30 -43.92 -19.93 -36.19
N ALA A 31 -45.11 -20.50 -36.36
CA ALA A 31 -45.30 -21.94 -36.47
C ALA A 31 -44.71 -22.56 -37.76
N ARG A 32 -44.49 -21.75 -38.80
CA ARG A 32 -44.05 -22.22 -40.13
C ARG A 32 -42.62 -21.80 -40.47
N CYS A 33 -42.11 -20.72 -39.87
CA CYS A 33 -40.80 -20.15 -40.15
C CYS A 33 -39.85 -20.38 -38.96
N PRO A 34 -38.86 -21.30 -39.09
CA PRO A 34 -37.95 -21.62 -37.99
C PRO A 34 -37.05 -20.45 -37.58
N LEU A 35 -36.65 -19.61 -38.54
CA LEU A 35 -35.79 -18.44 -38.26
C LEU A 35 -36.50 -17.42 -37.36
N CYS A 36 -37.74 -17.06 -37.70
CA CYS A 36 -38.51 -16.13 -36.88
C CYS A 36 -38.91 -16.74 -35.53
N ALA A 37 -39.10 -18.06 -35.46
CA ALA A 37 -39.35 -18.76 -34.20
C ALA A 37 -38.15 -18.72 -33.26
N GLU A 38 -36.94 -18.89 -33.80
CA GLU A 38 -35.68 -18.77 -33.05
C GLU A 38 -35.49 -17.34 -32.52
N ASP A 39 -35.70 -16.32 -33.36
CA ASP A 39 -35.65 -14.91 -32.96
C ASP A 39 -36.65 -14.61 -31.82
N TYR A 40 -37.89 -15.09 -31.96
CA TYR A 40 -38.93 -14.95 -30.94
C TYR A 40 -38.52 -15.60 -29.62
N GLN A 41 -38.00 -16.83 -29.68
CA GLN A 41 -37.56 -17.56 -28.50
C GLN A 41 -36.40 -16.82 -27.80
N PHE A 42 -35.39 -16.41 -28.56
CA PHE A 42 -34.25 -15.66 -28.03
C PHE A 42 -34.68 -14.38 -27.31
N LEU A 43 -35.58 -13.59 -27.92
CA LEU A 43 -36.08 -12.37 -27.31
C LEU A 43 -36.96 -12.65 -26.09
N SER A 44 -37.77 -13.71 -26.12
CA SER A 44 -38.59 -14.13 -24.97
C SER A 44 -37.73 -14.50 -23.76
N GLU A 45 -36.61 -15.20 -23.99
CA GLU A 45 -35.65 -15.56 -22.94
C GLU A 45 -34.98 -14.30 -22.38
N CYS A 46 -34.55 -13.37 -23.24
CA CYS A 46 -33.98 -12.09 -22.81
C CYS A 46 -34.95 -11.30 -21.91
N ILE A 47 -36.22 -11.19 -22.30
CA ILE A 47 -37.23 -10.50 -21.50
C ILE A 47 -37.46 -11.23 -20.19
N SER A 48 -37.53 -12.56 -20.18
CA SER A 48 -37.75 -13.33 -18.95
C SER A 48 -36.67 -13.10 -17.89
N VAL A 49 -35.40 -12.92 -18.32
CA VAL A 49 -34.28 -12.62 -17.41
C VAL A 49 -34.41 -11.21 -16.82
N CYS A 50 -34.82 -10.24 -17.63
CA CYS A 50 -34.98 -8.85 -17.21
C CYS A 50 -36.26 -8.62 -16.37
N SER A 51 -37.32 -9.37 -16.67
CA SER A 51 -38.62 -9.26 -16.02
C SER A 51 -38.71 -10.06 -14.72
N CYS A 52 -37.58 -10.35 -14.06
CA CYS A 52 -37.55 -11.01 -12.77
C CYS A 52 -38.42 -10.21 -11.77
N PRO A 53 -39.66 -10.65 -11.49
CA PRO A 53 -40.64 -9.85 -10.75
C PRO A 53 -40.34 -9.86 -9.25
N ASP A 54 -39.45 -10.75 -8.82
CA ASP A 54 -39.14 -11.01 -7.42
C ASP A 54 -37.84 -10.32 -6.98
N ILE A 55 -37.56 -9.12 -7.51
CA ILE A 55 -36.74 -8.19 -6.74
C ILE A 55 -37.71 -7.60 -5.72
N GLU A 56 -37.89 -8.33 -4.60
CA GLU A 56 -38.48 -7.73 -3.40
C GLU A 56 -37.77 -6.39 -3.19
N GLU A 57 -38.54 -5.29 -3.21
CA GLU A 57 -38.00 -3.98 -2.87
C GLU A 57 -37.37 -4.14 -1.49
N ALA A 58 -36.04 -4.10 -1.47
CA ALA A 58 -35.30 -4.27 -0.25
C ALA A 58 -35.73 -3.15 0.69
N ASP A 59 -36.17 -3.53 1.89
CA ASP A 59 -36.53 -2.57 2.96
C ASP A 59 -35.43 -1.50 3.09
N GLU A 60 -35.79 -0.27 3.45
CA GLU A 60 -34.82 0.84 3.57
C GLU A 60 -33.66 0.45 4.49
N THR A 61 -33.94 -0.39 5.51
CA THR A 61 -32.94 -0.91 6.44
C THR A 61 -32.01 -1.97 5.85
N TYR A 62 -32.37 -2.63 4.74
CA TYR A 62 -31.56 -3.66 4.11
C TYR A 62 -30.20 -3.10 3.66
N TRP A 63 -30.19 -1.93 3.02
CA TRP A 63 -28.94 -1.33 2.54
C TRP A 63 -28.04 -0.88 3.68
N GLU A 64 -28.62 -0.35 4.76
CA GLU A 64 -27.87 0.02 5.97
C GLU A 64 -27.24 -1.22 6.62
N ASN A 65 -28.02 -2.28 6.79
CA ASN A 65 -27.55 -3.54 7.37
C ASN A 65 -26.56 -4.28 6.47
N PHE A 66 -26.73 -4.21 5.15
CA PHE A 66 -25.81 -4.80 4.18
C PHE A 66 -24.42 -4.18 4.32
N LEU A 67 -24.32 -2.85 4.35
CA LEU A 67 -23.05 -2.14 4.52
C LEU A 67 -22.36 -2.52 5.85
N ILE A 68 -23.12 -2.58 6.94
CA ILE A 68 -22.60 -3.03 8.24
C ILE A 68 -22.07 -4.46 8.15
N SER A 69 -22.85 -5.39 7.58
CA SER A 69 -22.46 -6.80 7.46
C SER A 69 -21.21 -7.02 6.61
N VAL A 70 -21.05 -6.24 5.53
CA VAL A 70 -19.86 -6.27 4.67
C VAL A 70 -18.66 -5.71 5.42
N HIS A 71 -18.83 -4.60 6.15
CA HIS A 71 -17.77 -4.04 6.98
C HIS A 71 -17.29 -5.03 8.04
N GLU A 72 -18.23 -5.64 8.78
CA GLU A 72 -17.92 -6.67 9.78
C GLU A 72 -17.20 -7.88 9.17
N ARG A 73 -17.63 -8.34 7.98
CA ARG A 73 -16.93 -9.41 7.25
C ARG A 73 -15.51 -9.03 6.86
N ILE A 74 -15.29 -7.80 6.40
CA ILE A 74 -13.94 -7.33 6.05
C ILE A 74 -13.06 -7.21 7.30
N VAL A 75 -13.60 -6.67 8.40
CA VAL A 75 -12.88 -6.51 9.67
C VAL A 75 -12.53 -7.87 10.27
N SER A 76 -13.48 -8.81 10.28
CA SER A 76 -13.25 -10.17 10.77
C SER A 76 -12.31 -10.97 9.87
N ALA A 77 -12.39 -10.81 8.55
CA ALA A 77 -11.40 -11.38 7.62
C ALA A 77 -10.00 -10.77 7.83
N LYS A 78 -9.91 -9.50 8.26
CA LYS A 78 -8.64 -8.85 8.63
C LYS A 78 -8.12 -9.26 10.00
N THR A 79 -8.92 -9.92 10.84
CA THR A 79 -8.44 -10.28 12.18
C THR A 79 -7.45 -11.45 12.15
N LYS A 80 -6.21 -11.05 12.46
CA LYS A 80 -5.13 -11.78 13.13
C LYS A 80 -4.41 -12.81 12.25
N SER A 81 -3.52 -12.30 11.39
CA SER A 81 -2.27 -13.04 11.20
C SER A 81 -1.63 -13.21 12.59
N PRO A 82 -1.33 -14.44 13.04
CA PRO A 82 -0.64 -14.62 14.31
C PRO A 82 0.69 -13.88 14.21
N PHE A 83 0.95 -12.97 15.15
CA PHE A 83 2.22 -12.28 15.21
C PHE A 83 3.34 -13.34 15.18
N PRO A 84 4.36 -13.23 14.31
CA PRO A 84 5.31 -14.32 14.07
C PRO A 84 6.34 -14.42 15.22
N TYR A 85 5.87 -14.75 16.42
CA TYR A 85 6.68 -14.86 17.63
C TYR A 85 7.90 -15.79 17.44
N ARG A 86 7.76 -16.85 16.63
CA ARG A 86 8.86 -17.77 16.29
C ARG A 86 10.03 -17.10 15.56
N ILE A 87 9.79 -16.01 14.83
CA ILE A 87 10.82 -15.27 14.08
C ILE A 87 11.31 -14.07 14.91
N VAL A 88 10.40 -13.35 15.56
CA VAL A 88 10.74 -12.11 16.29
C VAL A 88 11.54 -12.39 17.57
N ILE A 89 11.18 -13.44 18.33
CA ILE A 89 11.85 -13.78 19.59
C ILE A 89 13.35 -14.09 19.40
N PRO A 90 13.78 -14.97 18.46
CA PRO A 90 15.22 -15.25 18.30
C PRO A 90 16.01 -14.04 17.83
N ILE A 91 15.44 -13.16 16.99
CA ILE A 91 16.10 -11.93 16.56
C ILE A 91 16.30 -11.00 17.77
N ALA A 92 15.26 -10.75 18.57
CA ALA A 92 15.37 -9.92 19.77
C ALA A 92 16.37 -10.51 20.78
N ALA A 93 16.34 -11.83 21.01
CA ALA A 93 17.27 -12.51 21.90
C ALA A 93 18.73 -12.41 21.42
N SER A 94 18.97 -12.53 20.10
CA SER A 94 20.30 -12.39 19.52
C SER A 94 20.87 -10.97 19.70
N ALA A 95 20.05 -9.94 19.49
CA ALA A 95 20.47 -8.55 19.67
C ALA A 95 20.87 -8.27 21.12
N ILE A 96 20.07 -8.74 22.08
CA ILE A 96 20.39 -8.63 23.52
C ILE A 96 21.67 -9.41 23.84
N GLY A 97 21.85 -10.61 23.30
CA GLY A 97 23.06 -11.41 23.47
C GLY A 97 24.32 -10.71 22.96
N ILE A 98 24.26 -10.15 21.75
CA ILE A 98 25.38 -9.40 21.15
C ILE A 98 25.72 -8.18 22.01
N LEU A 99 24.72 -7.39 22.43
CA LEU A 99 24.95 -6.25 23.32
C LEU A 99 25.56 -6.67 24.66
N GLY A 100 25.11 -7.79 25.23
CA GLY A 100 25.68 -8.35 26.45
C GLY A 100 27.15 -8.79 26.28
N VAL A 101 27.47 -9.44 25.16
CA VAL A 101 28.85 -9.85 24.83
C VAL A 101 29.74 -8.63 24.62
N LEU A 102 29.29 -7.63 23.85
CA LEU A 102 30.02 -6.39 23.65
C LEU A 102 30.25 -5.68 24.99
N TYR A 103 29.23 -5.54 25.82
CA TYR A 103 29.36 -4.96 27.16
C TYR A 103 30.38 -5.72 28.03
N PHE A 104 30.35 -7.04 27.99
CA PHE A 104 31.28 -7.88 28.73
C PHE A 104 32.72 -7.71 28.23
N LEU A 105 32.94 -7.73 26.91
CA LEU A 105 34.25 -7.52 26.30
C LEU A 105 34.82 -6.13 26.59
N PHE A 106 34.01 -5.07 26.52
CA PHE A 106 34.45 -3.71 26.86
C PHE A 106 34.80 -3.56 28.34
N LYS A 107 34.07 -4.25 29.24
CA LYS A 107 34.28 -4.14 30.69
C LYS A 107 35.45 -4.99 31.20
N PHE A 108 35.70 -6.15 30.58
CA PHE A 108 36.77 -7.08 30.99
C PHE A 108 38.03 -7.01 30.13
N GLY A 109 37.94 -6.62 28.86
CA GLY A 109 39.06 -6.63 27.91
C GLY A 109 40.06 -5.48 28.06
N ASN A 110 39.76 -4.45 28.87
CA ASN A 110 40.58 -3.25 28.96
C ASN A 110 41.47 -3.14 30.21
N LYS A 111 41.74 -4.24 30.92
CA LYS A 111 42.69 -4.22 32.05
C LYS A 111 44.14 -4.47 31.69
N GLU A 112 44.46 -4.81 30.43
CA GLU A 112 45.85 -5.15 30.04
C GLU A 112 46.48 -4.24 28.98
N VAL A 113 45.78 -3.21 28.48
CA VAL A 113 46.37 -2.18 27.57
C VAL A 113 46.75 -0.90 28.33
N ALA A 114 47.16 -1.03 29.59
CA ALA A 114 47.79 0.03 30.37
C ALA A 114 49.25 -0.31 30.71
N ARG A 115 49.91 -1.13 29.88
CA ARG A 115 51.32 -1.45 30.04
C ARG A 115 52.03 -1.53 28.69
N ARG A 116 52.52 -0.36 28.26
CA ARG A 116 53.58 -0.06 27.27
C ARG A 116 53.11 0.99 26.25
N VAL A 117 53.21 2.27 26.62
CA VAL A 117 53.91 3.31 25.85
C VAL A 117 54.38 4.34 26.88
N ASP A 118 55.49 4.05 27.55
CA ASP A 118 56.36 5.10 28.10
C ASP A 118 57.31 5.50 26.96
N THR A 119 56.89 6.49 26.18
CA THR A 119 57.78 7.34 25.38
C THR A 119 57.00 8.61 25.03
N GLU A 120 57.14 9.59 25.92
CA GLU A 120 57.72 10.89 25.55
C GLU A 120 57.33 11.42 24.17
N THR A 121 56.25 12.19 24.09
CA THR A 121 56.23 13.45 23.34
C THR A 121 55.15 14.35 23.95
N GLN A 122 55.47 14.95 25.09
CA GLN A 122 54.79 16.16 25.52
C GLN A 122 55.26 17.25 24.56
N ASN A 123 54.49 17.48 23.48
CA ASN A 123 54.67 18.62 22.59
C ASN A 123 54.46 19.89 23.43
N ASP A 124 55.54 20.40 23.99
CA ASP A 124 55.58 21.68 24.66
C ASP A 124 55.50 22.76 23.58
N LEU A 125 54.30 23.32 23.40
CA LEU A 125 53.96 24.32 22.39
C LEU A 125 54.85 25.58 22.44
N TYR A 126 55.69 25.73 23.47
CA TYR A 126 56.55 26.89 23.69
C TYR A 126 57.99 26.71 23.18
N GLN A 127 58.37 25.52 22.68
CA GLN A 127 59.76 25.29 22.28
C GLN A 127 60.15 26.02 20.97
N GLU A 128 59.21 26.24 20.05
CA GLU A 128 59.47 27.00 18.80
C GLU A 128 59.77 28.49 19.05
N VAL A 129 59.33 29.07 20.17
CA VAL A 129 59.56 30.51 20.47
C VAL A 129 61.01 30.77 20.93
N TYR A 130 61.69 29.77 21.48
CA TYR A 130 63.07 29.89 21.96
C TYR A 130 64.13 29.59 20.89
N GLU A 131 63.73 29.11 19.71
CA GLU A 131 64.64 28.87 18.58
C GLU A 131 64.82 30.11 17.67
N LEU A 132 64.06 31.17 17.91
CA LEU A 132 64.19 32.43 17.18
C LEU A 132 65.54 33.10 17.47
N THR A 133 66.20 33.55 16.42
CA THR A 133 67.41 34.37 16.56
C THR A 133 67.06 35.69 17.29
N PRO A 134 68.03 36.33 17.98
CA PRO A 134 67.76 37.58 18.71
C PRO A 134 67.25 38.73 17.82
N GLU A 135 67.40 38.62 16.51
CA GLU A 135 66.85 39.54 15.51
C GLU A 135 65.35 39.29 15.29
N GLU A 136 64.94 38.03 15.12
CA GLU A 136 63.54 37.63 14.93
C GLU A 136 62.70 37.84 16.19
N GLN A 137 63.29 37.65 17.39
CA GLN A 137 62.60 37.96 18.65
C GLN A 137 62.22 39.45 18.76
N LYS A 138 63.06 40.35 18.26
CA LYS A 138 62.75 41.80 18.26
C LYS A 138 61.62 42.12 17.30
N GLU A 139 61.57 41.47 16.14
CA GLU A 139 60.46 41.63 15.20
C GLU A 139 59.15 41.09 15.76
N PHE A 140 59.18 39.93 16.42
CA PHE A 140 57.99 39.36 17.08
C PHE A 140 57.47 40.29 18.19
N ILE A 141 58.34 40.82 19.04
CA ILE A 141 57.96 41.79 20.09
C ILE A 141 57.38 43.07 19.47
N LYS A 142 57.98 43.57 18.39
CA LYS A 142 57.45 44.75 17.67
C LYS A 142 56.05 44.49 17.13
N MET A 143 55.83 43.34 16.50
CA MET A 143 54.56 42.95 15.90
C MET A 143 53.46 42.76 16.95
N VAL A 144 53.79 42.20 18.12
CA VAL A 144 52.87 42.07 19.26
C VAL A 144 52.52 43.45 19.84
N ASN A 145 53.49 44.35 20.00
CA ASN A 145 53.23 45.70 20.51
C ASN A 145 52.36 46.52 19.55
N GLU A 146 52.62 46.50 18.24
CA GLU A 146 51.74 47.15 17.24
C GLU A 146 50.32 46.60 17.27
N LYS A 147 50.16 45.27 17.43
CA LYS A 147 48.86 44.62 17.35
C LYS A 147 48.00 44.78 18.60
N TYR A 148 48.61 44.84 19.79
CA TYR A 148 47.88 44.78 21.06
C TYR A 148 48.01 46.05 21.92
N PHE A 149 49.04 46.86 21.71
CA PHE A 149 49.34 48.02 22.56
C PHE A 149 49.51 49.32 21.76
N GLY A 150 49.01 49.35 20.52
CA GLY A 150 49.21 50.42 19.55
C GLY A 150 49.12 51.84 20.13
N GLU A 151 50.25 52.53 20.09
CA GLU A 151 50.35 53.98 19.88
C GLU A 151 50.92 54.23 18.48
#